data_AF-A0AAD7GG74-F1
#
_entry.id   AF-A0AAD7GG74-F1
#
_cell.length_a   1.000
_cell.length_b   1.000
_cell.length_c   1.000
_cell.angle_alpha   90.00
_cell.angle_beta   90.00
_cell.angle_gamma   90.00
#
_symmetry.space_group_name_H-M   'P 1'
#
loop_
_entity.id
_entity.type
_entity.pdbx_description
1 polymer ?
#
loop_
_entity_poly.entity_id
_entity_poly.type
_entity_poly.pdbx_seq_one_letter_code
_entity_poly.pdbx_strand_id
1 'polypeptide(L)'
;MNLPEFPRALIHPATPAFCMAPTPDKGMGLFSTRALKMGELTLSERPLFVCTHAVNMEWPESFTHEQQIQHFLDEMEQCFKISVERMHPEIKATFLALANCYKEDGSGPLRASFVRTGCASAACAQI
;
A
#
# COMPACT_ATOMS: atom_id res chain seq x y z
N MET A 1 -6.41 -26.59 3.11
CA MET A 1 -5.79 -26.45 1.77
C MET A 1 -4.28 -26.44 2.01
N ASN A 2 -3.57 -27.54 1.74
CA ASN A 2 -2.14 -27.67 2.04
C ASN A 2 -1.41 -27.63 0.70
N LEU A 3 -0.93 -26.44 0.32
CA LEU A 3 -0.12 -26.28 -0.88
C LEU A 3 1.33 -26.58 -0.48
N PRO A 4 1.94 -27.68 -0.96
CA PRO A 4 3.36 -27.91 -0.72
C PRO A 4 4.09 -26.69 -1.31
N GLU A 5 4.93 -26.05 -0.49
CA GLU A 5 5.65 -24.79 -0.79
C GLU A 5 4.93 -23.47 -0.46
N PHE A 6 3.74 -23.45 0.15
CA PHE A 6 3.15 -22.19 0.63
C PHE A 6 3.42 -21.92 2.13
N PRO A 7 3.91 -20.71 2.51
CA PRO A 7 4.28 -19.61 1.63
C PRO A 7 5.76 -19.67 1.21
N ARG A 8 6.04 -19.65 -0.10
CA ARG A 8 7.40 -19.69 -0.68
C ARG A 8 8.25 -18.52 -0.20
N ALA A 9 9.54 -18.74 0.05
CA ALA A 9 10.47 -17.68 0.39
C ALA A 9 10.51 -16.59 -0.71
N LEU A 10 10.59 -15.32 -0.29
CA LEU A 10 10.75 -14.20 -1.22
C LEU A 10 12.13 -14.26 -1.88
N ILE A 11 12.19 -13.93 -3.17
CA ILE A 11 13.45 -13.84 -3.91
C ILE A 11 13.84 -12.36 -3.92
N HIS A 12 14.83 -11.99 -3.12
CA HIS A 12 15.35 -10.63 -3.11
C HIS A 12 16.46 -10.49 -4.16
N PRO A 13 16.39 -9.47 -5.04
CA PRO A 13 17.48 -9.18 -5.97
C PRO A 13 18.78 -8.87 -5.20
N ALA A 14 19.91 -9.43 -5.65
CA ALA A 14 21.21 -9.19 -5.01
C ALA A 14 21.63 -7.71 -5.06
N THR A 15 21.19 -6.99 -6.10
CA THR A 15 21.36 -5.55 -6.23
C THR A 15 19.97 -4.91 -6.27
N PRO A 16 19.67 -3.94 -5.37
CA PRO A 16 18.41 -3.19 -5.43
C PRO A 16 18.19 -2.64 -6.83
N ALA A 17 16.98 -2.73 -7.36
CA ALA A 17 16.66 -2.21 -8.70
C ALA A 17 16.44 -0.68 -8.70
N PHE A 18 16.11 -0.13 -7.53
CA PHE A 18 15.77 1.27 -7.34
C PHE A 18 16.28 1.82 -6.00
N CYS A 19 16.38 3.15 -5.93
CA CYS A 19 16.64 3.89 -4.70
C CYS A 19 15.80 5.17 -4.65
N MET A 20 15.62 5.73 -3.45
CA MET A 20 15.01 7.04 -3.27
C MET A 20 16.13 8.08 -3.15
N ALA A 21 16.06 9.14 -3.96
CA ALA A 21 17.03 10.24 -3.93
C ALA A 21 16.34 11.61 -4.11
N PRO A 22 16.93 12.70 -3.59
CA PRO A 22 16.40 14.04 -3.82
C PRO A 22 16.52 14.42 -5.29
N THR A 23 15.49 15.08 -5.79
CA THR A 23 15.41 15.67 -7.13
C THR A 23 15.38 17.19 -6.99
N PRO A 24 16.21 17.94 -7.74
CA PRO A 24 16.20 19.40 -7.71
C PRO A 24 14.77 19.94 -7.90
N ASP A 25 14.33 20.78 -6.96
CA ASP A 25 13.02 21.46 -6.93
C ASP A 25 11.77 20.56 -6.95
N LYS A 26 11.92 19.24 -6.78
CA LYS A 26 10.81 18.27 -6.91
C LYS A 26 10.65 17.30 -5.74
N GLY A 27 11.48 17.42 -4.70
CA GLY A 27 11.43 16.55 -3.53
C GLY A 27 12.10 15.19 -3.77
N MET A 28 11.62 14.12 -3.15
CA MET A 28 12.19 12.78 -3.29
C MET A 28 11.65 12.06 -4.53
N GLY A 29 12.54 11.51 -5.34
CA GLY A 29 12.23 10.70 -6.51
C GLY A 29 12.71 9.25 -6.36
N LEU A 30 12.10 8.35 -7.12
CA LEU A 30 12.51 6.95 -7.26
C LEU A 30 13.39 6.82 -8.52
N PHE A 31 14.62 6.34 -8.35
CA PHE A 31 15.61 6.20 -9.43
C PHE A 31 16.01 4.75 -9.60
N SER A 32 16.27 4.30 -10.83
CA SER A 32 16.89 3.00 -11.05
C SER A 32 18.38 3.07 -10.74
N THR A 33 18.90 2.05 -10.06
CA THR A 33 20.33 1.93 -9.71
C THR A 33 21.13 1.23 -10.82
N ARG A 34 20.45 0.64 -11.79
CA ARG A 34 20.99 -0.16 -12.89
C ARG A 34 20.04 -0.17 -14.08
N ALA A 35 20.52 -0.64 -15.23
CA ALA A 35 19.66 -0.91 -16.38
C ALA A 35 18.68 -2.05 -16.04
N LEU A 36 17.39 -1.84 -16.30
CA LEU A 36 16.33 -2.81 -16.08
C LEU A 36 15.92 -3.43 -17.41
N LYS A 37 15.82 -4.76 -17.45
CA LYS A 37 15.26 -5.47 -18.61
C LYS A 37 13.75 -5.63 -18.47
N MET A 38 13.05 -5.70 -19.60
CA MET A 38 11.63 -6.02 -19.60
C MET A 38 11.39 -7.39 -18.94
N GLY A 39 10.43 -7.46 -18.02
CA GLY A 39 10.10 -8.68 -17.28
C GLY A 39 11.05 -8.99 -16.11
N GLU A 40 12.00 -8.11 -15.80
CA GLU A 40 12.92 -8.30 -14.68
C GLU A 40 12.25 -8.05 -13.31
N LEU A 41 12.59 -8.89 -12.32
CA LEU A 41 12.12 -8.73 -10.94
C LEU A 41 12.82 -7.54 -10.28
N THR A 42 12.07 -6.46 -10.04
CA THR A 42 12.55 -5.24 -9.38
C THR A 42 12.31 -5.25 -7.88
N LEU A 43 11.22 -5.87 -7.44
CA LEU A 43 10.79 -5.96 -6.04
C LEU A 43 10.09 -7.29 -5.77
N SER A 44 10.40 -7.92 -4.65
CA SER A 44 9.68 -9.08 -4.15
C SER A 44 9.33 -8.83 -2.69
N GLU A 45 8.05 -8.62 -2.43
CA GLU A 45 7.50 -8.33 -1.11
C GLU A 45 6.24 -9.16 -0.87
N ARG A 46 5.89 -9.38 0.41
CA ARG A 46 4.59 -9.94 0.79
C ARG A 46 3.65 -8.79 1.15
N PRO A 47 2.42 -8.76 0.62
CA PRO A 47 1.46 -7.75 1.05
C PRO A 47 1.14 -7.95 2.53
N LEU A 48 1.21 -6.87 3.32
CA LEU A 48 0.74 -6.87 4.70
C LEU A 48 -0.79 -6.98 4.77
N PHE A 49 -1.48 -6.54 3.72
CA PHE A 49 -2.92 -6.57 3.59
C PHE A 49 -3.31 -6.78 2.14
N VAL A 50 -4.32 -7.62 1.90
CA VAL A 50 -4.90 -7.83 0.57
C VAL A 50 -6.37 -7.48 0.67
N CYS A 51 -6.83 -6.57 -0.17
CA CYS A 51 -8.24 -6.21 -0.24
C CYS A 51 -8.75 -6.21 -1.68
N THR A 52 -10.06 -6.28 -1.81
CA THR A 52 -10.75 -6.08 -3.08
C THR A 52 -10.72 -4.60 -3.45
N HIS A 53 -10.46 -4.31 -4.73
CA HIS A 53 -10.44 -2.92 -5.22
C HIS A 53 -11.86 -2.33 -5.34
N ALA A 54 -12.85 -3.18 -5.63
CA ALA A 54 -14.25 -2.82 -5.70
C ALA A 54 -15.05 -3.82 -4.87
N VAL A 55 -15.92 -3.29 -4.03
CA VAL A 55 -16.98 -4.06 -3.37
C VAL A 55 -18.27 -3.52 -3.95
N ASN A 56 -19.16 -4.42 -4.38
CA ASN A 56 -20.49 -4.00 -4.82
C ASN A 56 -21.21 -3.43 -3.60
N MET A 57 -21.55 -2.14 -3.67
CA MET A 57 -22.23 -1.44 -2.60
C MET A 57 -23.48 -0.82 -3.18
N GLU A 58 -24.59 -1.03 -2.50
CA GLU A 58 -25.86 -0.40 -2.84
C GLU A 58 -25.91 0.97 -2.18
N TRP A 59 -26.33 1.99 -2.93
CA TRP A 59 -26.59 3.31 -2.39
C TRP A 59 -27.89 3.87 -2.96
N PRO A 60 -28.55 4.81 -2.26
CA PRO A 60 -29.75 5.45 -2.76
C PRO A 60 -29.51 6.17 -4.10
N GLU A 61 -30.46 6.07 -5.03
CA GLU A 61 -30.40 6.81 -6.31
C GLU A 61 -30.37 8.33 -6.11
N SER A 62 -30.82 8.82 -4.95
CA SER A 62 -30.79 10.24 -4.59
C SER A 62 -29.39 10.76 -4.27
N PHE A 63 -28.38 9.91 -4.15
CA PHE A 63 -27.02 10.34 -3.82
C PHE A 63 -26.39 11.09 -5.00
N THR A 64 -25.83 12.26 -4.72
CA THR A 64 -24.91 12.93 -5.65
C THR A 64 -23.64 12.11 -5.82
N HIS A 65 -22.85 12.42 -6.85
CA HIS A 65 -21.59 11.73 -7.09
C HIS A 65 -20.63 11.81 -5.90
N GLU A 66 -20.54 12.97 -5.25
CA GLU A 66 -19.71 13.19 -4.06
C GLU A 66 -20.21 12.34 -2.88
N GLN A 67 -21.52 12.21 -2.71
CA GLN A 67 -22.11 11.36 -1.67
C GLN A 67 -21.85 9.88 -1.94
N GLN A 68 -21.88 9.46 -3.20
CA GLN A 68 -21.52 8.09 -3.59
C GLN A 68 -20.05 7.80 -3.28
N ILE A 69 -19.13 8.73 -3.59
CA ILE A 69 -17.71 8.60 -3.26
C ILE A 69 -17.53 8.51 -1.74
N GLN A 70 -18.15 9.41 -0.97
CA GLN A 70 -18.01 9.39 0.48
C GLN A 70 -18.56 8.10 1.09
N HIS A 71 -19.74 7.66 0.64
CA HIS A 71 -20.33 6.39 1.07
C HIS A 71 -19.41 5.20 0.74
N PHE A 72 -18.82 5.19 -0.45
CA PHE A 72 -17.83 4.17 -0.83
C PHE A 72 -16.62 4.17 0.13
N LEU A 73 -16.10 5.34 0.48
CA LEU A 73 -14.96 5.45 1.40
C LEU A 73 -15.33 4.92 2.80
N ASP A 74 -16.51 5.29 3.31
CA ASP A 74 -16.99 4.89 4.63
C ASP A 74 -17.16 3.36 4.73
N GLU A 75 -17.79 2.74 3.74
CA GLU A 75 -17.99 1.28 3.71
C GLU A 75 -16.67 0.52 3.53
N MET A 76 -15.73 1.05 2.73
CA MET A 76 -14.39 0.48 2.62
C MET A 76 -13.64 0.51 3.94
N GLU A 77 -13.77 1.60 4.70
CA GLU A 77 -13.15 1.72 6.03
C GLU A 77 -13.73 0.66 7.00
N GLN A 78 -15.04 0.37 6.94
CA GLN A 78 -15.63 -0.72 7.74
C GLN A 78 -15.08 -2.09 7.35
N CYS A 79 -14.93 -2.37 6.04
CA CYS A 79 -14.33 -3.60 5.55
C CYS A 79 -12.88 -3.76 6.03
N PHE A 80 -12.12 -2.67 6.05
CA PHE A 80 -10.75 -2.66 6.54
C PHE A 80 -10.69 -2.88 8.04
N LYS A 81 -11.58 -2.27 8.82
CA LYS A 81 -11.66 -2.46 10.27
C LYS A 81 -11.77 -3.94 10.65
N ILE A 82 -12.71 -4.67 10.04
CA ILE A 82 -12.90 -6.11 10.30
C ILE A 82 -11.61 -6.90 10.05
N SER A 83 -10.91 -6.56 8.98
CA SER A 83 -9.72 -7.29 8.56
C SER A 83 -8.50 -6.94 9.42
N VAL A 84 -8.33 -5.67 9.80
CA VAL A 84 -7.30 -5.18 10.72
C VAL A 84 -7.51 -5.73 12.15
N GLU A 85 -8.76 -5.88 12.59
CA GLU A 85 -9.09 -6.50 13.88
C GLU A 85 -8.70 -7.98 13.95
N ARG A 86 -8.69 -8.68 12.81
CA ARG A 86 -8.31 -10.10 12.71
C ARG A 86 -6.80 -10.32 12.48
N MET A 87 -6.03 -9.25 12.31
CA MET A 87 -4.57 -9.36 12.15
C MET A 87 -3.90 -9.83 13.44
N HIS A 88 -2.78 -10.55 13.29
CA HIS A 88 -1.87 -10.80 14.40
C HIS A 88 -1.37 -9.48 15.00
N PRO A 89 -1.22 -9.33 16.33
CA PRO A 89 -0.89 -8.06 16.97
C PRO A 89 0.36 -7.37 16.40
N GLU A 90 1.39 -8.14 16.08
CA GLU A 90 2.64 -7.60 15.49
C GLU A 90 2.44 -7.04 14.08
N ILE A 91 1.66 -7.74 13.25
CA ILE A 91 1.33 -7.29 11.88
C ILE A 91 0.41 -6.08 11.94
N LYS A 92 -0.57 -6.08 12.85
CA LYS A 92 -1.45 -4.94 13.10
C LYS A 92 -0.67 -3.70 13.52
N ALA A 93 0.25 -3.84 14.47
CA ALA A 93 1.11 -2.74 14.91
C ALA A 93 1.97 -2.20 13.76
N THR A 94 2.55 -3.10 12.96
CA THR A 94 3.34 -2.74 11.77
C THR A 94 2.49 -1.99 10.75
N PHE A 95 1.28 -2.47 10.47
CA PHE A 95 0.33 -1.84 9.55
C PHE A 95 -0.08 -0.45 10.01
N LEU A 96 -0.42 -0.28 11.30
CA LEU A 96 -0.82 1.02 11.86
C LEU A 96 0.35 2.02 11.98
N ALA A 97 1.59 1.54 11.96
CA ALA A 97 2.79 2.38 11.95
C ALA A 97 3.18 2.88 10.54
N LEU A 98 2.53 2.38 9.48
CA LEU A 98 2.78 2.83 8.12
C LEU A 98 2.49 4.33 7.97
N ALA A 99 3.36 5.02 7.23
CA ALA A 99 3.23 6.46 7.01
C ALA A 99 1.96 6.76 6.21
N ASN A 100 1.05 7.51 6.84
CA ASN A 100 -0.16 8.01 6.19
C ASN A 100 0.07 9.44 5.67
N CYS A 101 0.07 9.59 4.34
CA CYS A 101 0.25 10.87 3.66
C CYS A 101 -1.07 11.63 3.40
N TYR A 102 -2.23 11.04 3.71
CA TYR A 102 -3.55 11.56 3.36
C TYR A 102 -4.46 11.55 4.60
N LYS A 103 -4.48 12.67 5.33
CA LYS A 103 -5.23 12.78 6.59
C LYS A 103 -6.59 13.47 6.45
N GLU A 104 -6.82 14.18 5.35
CA GLU A 104 -7.95 15.10 5.19
C GLU A 104 -8.83 14.82 3.95
N ASP A 105 -8.64 13.68 3.28
CA ASP A 105 -9.38 13.34 2.05
C ASP A 105 -10.69 12.55 2.29
N GLY A 106 -11.12 12.43 3.55
CA GLY A 106 -12.34 11.72 3.94
C GLY A 106 -12.24 10.19 3.89
N SER A 107 -11.05 9.62 3.60
CA SER A 107 -10.88 8.18 3.40
C SER A 107 -10.79 7.34 4.68
N GLY A 108 -10.73 7.96 5.87
CA GLY A 108 -10.55 7.26 7.14
C GLY A 108 -9.10 6.80 7.39
N PRO A 109 -8.70 6.56 8.65
CA PRO A 109 -7.31 6.29 9.01
C PRO A 109 -6.76 4.95 8.49
N LEU A 110 -7.58 3.90 8.36
CA LEU A 110 -7.12 2.58 7.94
C LEU A 110 -6.87 2.53 6.43
N ARG A 111 -7.80 3.05 5.63
CA ARG A 111 -7.63 3.13 4.18
C ARG A 111 -6.47 4.03 3.77
N ALA A 112 -6.29 5.13 4.47
CA ALA A 112 -5.20 6.04 4.21
C ALA A 112 -3.81 5.40 4.50
N SER A 113 -3.75 4.47 5.46
CA SER A 113 -2.56 3.63 5.73
C SER A 113 -2.35 2.52 4.70
N PHE A 114 -3.42 2.05 4.02
CA PHE A 114 -3.38 0.96 3.05
C PHE A 114 -3.09 1.41 1.61
N VAL A 115 -3.77 2.44 1.12
CA VAL A 115 -3.82 2.75 -0.32
C VAL A 115 -2.69 3.69 -0.75
N ARG A 116 -2.10 4.47 0.16
CA ARG A 116 -1.24 5.61 -0.22
C ARG A 116 -0.02 5.82 0.68
N THR A 117 0.72 4.75 0.99
CA THR A 117 2.11 4.84 1.50
C THR A 117 3.05 5.31 0.38
N GLY A 118 3.04 6.60 0.08
CA GLY A 118 3.94 7.25 -0.88
C GLY A 118 5.32 7.62 -0.32
N CYS A 119 5.58 7.34 0.96
CA CYS A 119 6.86 7.65 1.61
C CYS A 119 7.66 6.37 1.84
N ALA A 120 8.19 5.77 0.77
CA ALA A 120 9.27 4.81 0.91
C ALA A 120 10.50 5.54 1.49
N SER A 121 10.84 5.26 2.75
CA SER A 121 12.12 5.71 3.33
C SER A 121 13.18 4.65 3.08
N ALA A 122 13.90 4.80 1.98
CA ALA A 122 15.14 4.07 1.72
C ALA A 122 16.20 5.11 1.34
N ALA A 123 16.86 5.69 2.34
CA ALA A 123 17.96 6.63 2.12
C ALA A 123 19.17 5.87 1.58
N CYS A 124 19.67 6.26 0.40
CA CYS A 124 21.00 5.84 -0.04
C CYS A 124 22.06 6.67 0.69
N ALA A 125 22.97 6.01 1.40
CA ALA A 125 24.25 6.60 1.77
C ALA A 125 25.00 6.96 0.48
N GLN A 126 25.47 8.19 0.41
CA GLN A 126 26.24 8.73 -0.73
C GLN A 126 27.49 7.86 -0.95
N ILE A 127 27.69 7.40 -2.18
CA ILE A 127 29.00 7.00 -2.70
C ILE A 127 29.61 8.24 -3.37
#